data_AF-A0A1Q3PM08-F1
#
_entry.id   AF-A0A1Q3PM08-F1
#
_cell.length_a   1.000
_cell.length_b   1.000
_cell.length_c   1.000
_cell.angle_alpha   90.00
_cell.angle_beta   90.00
_cell.angle_gamma   90.00
#
_symmetry.space_group_name_H-M   'P 1'
#
loop_
_entity.id
_entity.type
_entity.pdbx_description
1 polymer ?
#
loop_
_entity_poly.entity_id
_entity_poly.type
_entity_poly.pdbx_seq_one_letter_code
_entity_poly.pdbx_strand_id
1 'polypeptide(L)' 'MSTSSNEHEIIKAFFQTDSPAEIINSLTFMTESLLCAESMENMSMEMRMHIVNQNRVINLIAQLGEYYR' A
#
# COMPACT_ATOMS: atom_id res chain seq x y z
N MET A 1 21.90 -13.43 16.35
CA MET A 1 20.47 -13.38 15.96
C MET A 1 20.40 -13.05 14.49
N SER A 2 19.94 -13.99 13.66
CA SER A 2 19.74 -13.79 12.22
C SER A 2 18.63 -12.77 12.02
N THR A 3 18.94 -11.65 11.37
CA THR A 3 18.05 -10.50 11.18
C THR A 3 16.74 -10.86 10.45
N SER A 4 16.75 -11.90 9.61
CA SER A 4 15.57 -12.36 8.87
C SER A 4 14.41 -12.80 9.78
N SER A 5 14.69 -13.39 10.94
CA SER A 5 13.63 -13.87 11.84
C SER A 5 12.78 -12.73 12.40
N ASN A 6 13.40 -11.58 12.69
CA ASN A 6 12.72 -10.43 13.26
C ASN A 6 11.85 -9.71 12.21
N GLU A 7 12.34 -9.60 10.98
CA GLU A 7 11.59 -9.03 9.85
C GLU A 7 10.27 -9.79 9.59
N HIS A 8 10.31 -11.13 9.61
CA HIS A 8 9.13 -11.96 9.45
C HIS A 8 8.09 -11.78 10.58
N GLU A 9 8.56 -11.62 11.82
CA GLU A 9 7.68 -11.37 12.98
C GLU A 9 7.00 -10.01 12.89
N ILE A 10 7.74 -8.98 12.49
CA ILE A 10 7.20 -7.63 12.29
C ILE A 10 6.11 -7.65 11.20
N ILE A 11 6.35 -8.30 10.06
CA ILE A 11 5.38 -8.32 8.95
C ILE A 11 4.14 -9.12 9.33
N LYS A 12 4.28 -10.24 10.05
CA LYS A 12 3.13 -10.99 10.58
C LYS A 12 2.32 -10.16 11.57
N ALA A 13 2.98 -9.48 12.51
CA ALA A 13 2.31 -8.62 13.47
C ALA A 13 1.59 -7.43 12.80
N PHE A 14 2.18 -6.88 11.74
CA PHE A 14 1.55 -5.85 10.92
C PHE A 14 0.23 -6.33 10.32
N PHE A 15 0.21 -7.51 9.68
CA PHE A 15 -1.00 -8.07 9.08
C PHE A 15 -2.03 -8.64 10.08
N GLN A 16 -1.70 -8.70 11.38
CA GLN A 16 -2.68 -8.99 12.43
C GLN A 16 -3.52 -7.77 12.80
N THR A 17 -3.03 -6.56 12.54
CA THR A 17 -3.78 -5.32 12.82
C THR A 17 -4.83 -5.09 11.75
N ASP A 18 -4.41 -5.11 10.48
CA ASP A 18 -5.27 -5.03 9.31
C ASP A 18 -4.83 -6.10 8.31
N SER A 19 -5.78 -6.82 7.71
CA SER A 19 -5.45 -7.81 6.70
C SER A 19 -4.85 -7.12 5.45
N PRO A 20 -4.01 -7.84 4.67
CA PRO A 20 -3.49 -7.29 3.41
C PRO A 20 -4.60 -6.75 2.49
N ALA A 21 -5.76 -7.41 2.45
CA ALA A 21 -6.91 -6.99 1.65
C ALA A 21 -7.52 -5.66 2.14
N GLU A 22 -7.67 -5.48 3.46
CA GLU A 22 -8.19 -4.23 4.03
C GLU A 22 -7.25 -3.06 3.75
N ILE A 23 -5.94 -3.28 3.85
CA ILE A 23 -4.91 -2.28 3.54
C ILE A 23 -4.97 -1.89 2.06
N ILE A 24 -4.98 -2.88 1.15
CA ILE A 24 -5.04 -2.65 -0.30
C ILE A 24 -6.31 -1.89 -0.67
N ASN A 25 -7.46 -2.29 -0.14
CA ASN A 25 -8.73 -1.62 -0.42
C ASN A 25 -8.70 -0.16 0.05
N SER A 26 -8.14 0.10 1.23
CA SER A 26 -8.02 1.46 1.77
C SER A 26 -7.11 2.35 0.92
N LEU A 27 -5.94 1.85 0.52
CA LEU A 27 -5.00 2.60 -0.33
C LEU A 27 -5.56 2.84 -1.75
N THR A 28 -6.28 1.85 -2.28
CA THR A 28 -6.95 1.96 -3.59
C THR A 28 -8.03 3.03 -3.52
N PHE A 29 -8.89 2.99 -2.50
CA PHE A 29 -9.93 3.99 -2.29
C PHE A 29 -9.38 5.42 -2.18
N MET A 30 -8.27 5.62 -1.46
CA MET A 30 -7.61 6.94 -1.37
C MET A 30 -7.09 7.41 -2.72
N THR A 31 -6.50 6.50 -3.49
CA THR A 31 -5.98 6.80 -4.83
C THR A 31 -7.12 7.17 -5.79
N GLU A 32 -8.20 6.39 -5.81
CA GLU A 32 -9.39 6.66 -6.61
C GLU A 32 -10.04 7.99 -6.21
N SER A 33 -10.17 8.27 -4.90
CA SER A 33 -10.72 9.53 -4.41
C SER A 33 -9.92 10.74 -4.90
N LEU A 34 -8.59 10.63 -4.96
CA LEU A 34 -7.72 11.67 -5.50
C LEU A 34 -7.87 11.82 -7.02
N LEU A 35 -7.94 10.70 -7.74
CA LEU A 35 -8.10 10.69 -9.20
C LEU A 35 -9.48 11.23 -9.63
N CYS A 36 -10.52 11.01 -8.83
CA CYS A 36 -11.88 11.48 -9.12
C CYS A 36 -12.21 12.86 -8.55
N ALA A 37 -11.26 13.53 -7.89
CA ALA A 37 -11.48 14.87 -7.35
C ALA A 37 -11.61 15.90 -8.49
N GLU A 38 -12.54 16.86 -8.36
CA GLU A 38 -12.79 17.90 -9.37
C GLU A 38 -11.53 18.72 -9.73
N SER A 39 -10.55 18.79 -8.83
CA SER A 39 -9.26 19.47 -9.04
C SER A 39 -8.24 18.70 -9.90
N MET A 40 -8.61 17.53 -10.45
CA MET A 40 -7.67 16.65 -11.16
C MET A 40 -7.02 17.30 -12.38
N GLU A 41 -7.69 18.24 -13.05
CA GLU A 41 -7.17 18.96 -14.23
C GLU A 41 -5.82 19.68 -13.95
N ASN A 42 -5.52 19.99 -12.69
CA ASN A 42 -4.29 20.68 -12.28
C ASN A 42 -3.31 19.78 -11.52
N MET A 43 -3.35 18.48 -11.73
CA MET A 43 -2.46 17.55 -11.02
C MET A 43 -0.98 17.89 -11.29
N SER A 44 -0.24 18.19 -10.22
CA SER A 44 1.20 18.43 -10.33
C SER A 44 1.95 17.15 -10.70
N MET A 45 3.18 17.29 -11.18
CA MET A 45 4.04 16.13 -11.40
C MET A 45 4.30 15.35 -10.11
N GLU A 46 4.40 16.03 -8.97
CA GLU A 46 4.60 15.37 -7.68
C GLU A 46 3.37 14.53 -7.31
N MET A 47 2.16 15.05 -7.49
CA MET A 47 0.93 14.30 -7.24
C MET A 47 0.86 13.02 -8.10
N ARG A 48 1.24 13.10 -9.38
CA ARG A 48 1.34 11.92 -10.26
C ARG A 48 2.34 10.90 -9.72
N MET A 49 3.51 11.35 -9.27
CA MET A 49 4.53 10.47 -8.67
C MET A 49 4.05 9.84 -7.37
N HIS A 50 3.29 10.57 -6.55
CA HIS A 50 2.69 10.02 -5.34
C HIS A 50 1.72 8.88 -5.67
N ILE A 51 0.84 9.04 -6.67
CA ILE A 51 -0.05 7.98 -7.13
C ILE A 51 0.73 6.75 -7.61
N VAL A 52 1.78 6.94 -8.42
CA VAL A 52 2.64 5.84 -8.88
C VAL A 52 3.28 5.11 -7.70
N ASN A 53 3.77 5.85 -6.70
CA ASN A 53 4.37 5.26 -5.51
C ASN A 53 3.34 4.52 -4.65
N GLN A 54 2.13 5.04 -4.50
CA GLN A 54 1.03 4.34 -3.81
C GLN A 54 0.70 3.01 -4.50
N ASN A 55 0.63 2.98 -5.83
CA ASN A 55 0.43 1.74 -6.58
C ASN A 55 1.56 0.72 -6.39
N ARG A 56 2.81 1.19 -6.26
CA ARG A 56 3.95 0.31 -5.93
C ARG A 56 3.82 -0.29 -4.52
N VAL A 57 3.36 0.51 -3.55
CA VAL A 57 3.10 0.04 -2.18
C VAL A 57 1.97 -0.98 -2.16
N ILE A 58 0.85 -0.71 -2.85
CA ILE A 58 -0.26 -1.67 -3.00
C ILE A 58 0.25 -3.02 -3.53
N ASN A 59 1.05 -3.00 -4.60
CA ASN A 59 1.63 -4.21 -5.17
C ASN A 59 2.58 -4.93 -4.20
N LEU A 60 3.37 -4.19 -3.43
CA LEU A 60 4.24 -4.77 -2.40
C LEU A 60 3.40 -5.46 -1.29
N ILE A 61 2.35 -4.79 -0.81
CA ILE A 61 1.45 -5.37 0.20
C ILE A 61 0.75 -6.62 -0.34
N ALA A 62 0.34 -6.63 -1.61
CA ALA A 62 -0.25 -7.82 -2.24
C ALA A 62 0.74 -9.00 -2.27
N GLN A 63 1.99 -8.77 -2.67
CA GLN A 63 3.02 -9.80 -2.70
C GLN A 63 3.35 -10.33 -1.30
N LEU A 64 3.47 -9.44 -0.32
CA LEU A 64 3.69 -9.83 1.08
C LEU A 64 2.47 -10.60 1.62
N GLY A 65 1.26 -10.13 1.32
CA GLY A 65 0.02 -10.79 1.74
C GLY A 65 -0.07 -12.23 1.25
N GLU A 66 0.28 -12.50 -0.01
CA GLU A 66 0.33 -13.87 -0.53
C GLU A 66 1.47 -14.71 0.09
N TYR A 67 2.60 -14.09 0.43
CA TYR A 67 3.72 -14.79 1.08
C TYR A 67 3.45 -15.16 2.54
N TYR A 68 2.67 -14.36 3.27
CA TYR A 68 2.37 -14.54 4.70
C TYR A 68 0.98 -15.10 4.99
N ARG A 69 0.23 -15.50 3.95
CA ARG A 69 -1.06 -16.17 4.04
C ARG A 69 -0.96 -17.55 4.69
#